data_AF-A0A956XTB6-F1
#
_entry.id   AF-A0A956XTB6-F1
#
_cell.length_a   1.000
_cell.length_b   1.000
_cell.length_c   1.000
_cell.angle_alpha   90.00
_cell.angle_beta   90.00
_cell.angle_gamma   90.00
#
_symmetry.space_group_name_H-M   'P 1'
#
loop_
_entity.id
_entity.type
_entity.pdbx_description
1 polymer ?
#
loop_
_entity_poly.entity_id
_entity_poly.type
_entity_poly.pdbx_seq_one_letter_code
_entity_poly.pdbx_strand_id
1 'polypeptide(L)'
;LFFFTDATVIIDPDAEQLAAIAMNAADFAENFNIEPRVAMLSFSNFGSVRHAEAEKVKEATRLVKELRPDLQIDGEMQADVAVVPELMQRHYAFSQVKDANVLVFPQLAAANTAYKLMARLGGAEAIGPILVGMNKPVHVLETGADVRDIVNVAIMAVVDAQNVAAG
;
A
#
# COMPACT_ATOMS: atom_id res chain seq x y z
N LEU A 1 4.91 -10.88 3.79
CA LEU A 1 5.08 -10.00 2.61
C LEU A 1 4.10 -8.85 2.77
N PHE A 2 4.57 -7.62 2.58
CA PHE A 2 3.75 -6.42 2.69
C PHE A 2 3.95 -5.56 1.45
N PHE A 3 2.89 -4.90 1.00
CA PHE A 3 2.91 -3.91 -0.07
C PHE A 3 2.80 -2.52 0.54
N PHE A 4 3.72 -1.62 0.19
CA PHE A 4 3.76 -0.24 0.69
C PHE A 4 3.43 0.71 -0.47
N THR A 5 2.47 1.63 -0.29
CA THR A 5 2.04 2.54 -1.38
C THR A 5 1.74 3.96 -0.89
N ASP A 6 2.01 5.03 -1.62
CA ASP A 6 2.99 5.21 -2.70
C ASP A 6 4.25 5.83 -2.11
N ALA A 7 5.40 5.20 -2.32
CA ALA A 7 6.68 5.61 -1.75
C ALA A 7 7.56 6.45 -2.69
N THR A 8 7.11 6.73 -3.92
CA THR A 8 7.99 7.25 -4.98
C THR A 8 7.37 8.30 -5.90
N VAL A 9 6.07 8.26 -6.22
CA VAL A 9 5.51 9.09 -7.31
C VAL A 9 4.68 10.28 -6.82
N ILE A 10 3.59 10.05 -6.08
CA ILE A 10 2.62 11.08 -5.72
C ILE A 10 2.91 11.62 -4.33
N ILE A 11 3.38 12.87 -4.26
CA ILE A 11 3.86 13.51 -3.01
C ILE A 11 2.75 13.59 -1.94
N ASP A 12 1.62 14.16 -2.30
CA ASP A 12 0.46 14.38 -1.41
C ASP A 12 -0.83 14.09 -2.20
N PRO A 13 -1.30 12.83 -2.20
CA PRO A 13 -2.48 12.44 -2.94
C PRO A 13 -3.75 13.02 -2.30
N ASP A 14 -4.70 13.47 -3.14
CA ASP A 14 -6.07 13.71 -2.71
C ASP A 14 -6.83 12.39 -2.41
N ALA A 15 -8.08 12.48 -1.97
CA ALA A 15 -8.85 11.30 -1.55
C ALA A 15 -9.11 10.34 -2.72
N GLU A 16 -9.42 10.87 -3.91
CA GLU A 16 -9.64 10.12 -5.14
C GLU A 16 -8.37 9.42 -5.62
N GLN A 17 -7.23 10.11 -5.60
CA GLN A 17 -5.93 9.54 -5.90
C GLN A 17 -5.56 8.45 -4.91
N LEU A 18 -5.79 8.67 -3.61
CA LEU A 18 -5.50 7.69 -2.58
C LEU A 18 -6.38 6.44 -2.70
N ALA A 19 -7.65 6.60 -3.07
CA ALA A 19 -8.54 5.49 -3.41
C ALA A 19 -8.04 4.70 -4.64
N ALA A 20 -7.60 5.40 -5.69
CA ALA A 20 -7.02 4.76 -6.87
C ALA A 20 -5.73 3.99 -6.55
N ILE A 21 -4.86 4.57 -5.71
CA ILE A 21 -3.64 3.89 -5.21
C ILE A 21 -4.02 2.59 -4.48
N ALA A 22 -5.01 2.64 -3.60
CA ALA A 22 -5.46 1.46 -2.85
C ALA A 22 -5.99 0.34 -3.74
N MET A 23 -6.83 0.68 -4.73
CA MET A 23 -7.37 -0.30 -5.68
C MET A 23 -6.26 -0.90 -6.55
N ASN A 24 -5.35 -0.08 -7.08
CA ASN A 24 -4.23 -0.56 -7.88
C ASN A 24 -3.29 -1.47 -7.08
N ALA A 25 -3.08 -1.17 -5.80
CA ALA A 25 -2.27 -1.98 -4.90
C ALA A 25 -2.91 -3.34 -4.61
N ALA A 26 -4.24 -3.35 -4.42
CA ALA A 26 -5.01 -4.57 -4.24
C ALA A 26 -4.94 -5.47 -5.48
N ASP A 27 -5.20 -4.92 -6.66
CA ASP A 27 -5.13 -5.65 -7.93
C ASP A 27 -3.71 -6.19 -8.18
N PHE A 28 -2.69 -5.43 -7.82
CA PHE A 28 -1.30 -5.89 -7.88
C PHE A 28 -1.04 -7.07 -6.95
N ALA A 29 -1.52 -7.04 -5.71
CA ALA A 29 -1.39 -8.17 -4.79
C ALA A 29 -2.10 -9.43 -5.33
N GLU A 30 -3.31 -9.27 -5.89
CA GLU A 30 -4.06 -10.37 -6.50
C GLU A 30 -3.32 -11.01 -7.67
N ASN A 31 -2.66 -10.21 -8.52
CA ASN A 31 -1.84 -10.70 -9.63
C ASN A 31 -0.64 -11.54 -9.18
N PHE A 32 -0.21 -11.39 -7.92
CA PHE A 32 0.81 -12.22 -7.27
C PHE A 32 0.21 -13.37 -6.45
N ASN A 33 -1.07 -13.69 -6.68
CA ASN A 33 -1.87 -14.69 -5.95
C ASN A 33 -1.90 -14.44 -4.44
N ILE A 34 -1.90 -13.18 -4.02
CA ILE A 34 -2.01 -12.77 -2.61
C ILE A 34 -3.36 -12.09 -2.41
N GLU A 35 -4.19 -12.63 -1.54
CA GLU A 35 -5.47 -12.03 -1.17
C GLU A 35 -5.22 -10.67 -0.47
N PRO A 36 -5.67 -9.54 -1.05
CA PRO A 36 -5.38 -8.22 -0.53
C PRO A 36 -6.21 -7.92 0.71
N ARG A 37 -5.54 -7.44 1.75
CA ARG A 37 -6.13 -6.94 2.99
C ARG A 37 -5.55 -5.55 3.24
N VAL A 38 -6.35 -4.56 2.88
CA VAL A 38 -5.90 -3.18 2.66
C VAL A 38 -6.17 -2.32 3.88
N ALA A 39 -5.12 -1.78 4.48
CA ALA A 39 -5.21 -0.78 5.54
C ALA A 39 -4.91 0.61 5.00
N MET A 40 -5.88 1.52 5.14
CA MET A 40 -5.73 2.94 4.82
C MET A 40 -5.13 3.67 6.02
N LEU A 41 -3.84 3.98 5.94
CA LEU A 41 -3.04 4.44 7.06
C LEU A 41 -3.21 5.94 7.35
N SER A 42 -3.19 6.28 8.63
CA SER A 42 -3.26 7.63 9.17
C SER A 42 -2.61 7.69 10.56
N PHE A 43 -2.49 8.89 11.12
CA PHE A 43 -2.19 9.05 12.55
C PHE A 43 -3.44 8.94 13.43
N SER A 44 -4.64 8.87 12.85
CA SER A 44 -5.91 8.62 13.52
C SER A 44 -6.34 7.16 13.36
N ASN A 45 -7.06 6.63 14.35
CA ASN A 45 -7.89 5.45 14.23
C ASN A 45 -9.37 5.84 14.22
N PHE A 46 -10.07 5.61 13.10
CA PHE A 46 -11.53 5.63 12.99
C PHE A 46 -12.20 6.85 13.66
N GLY A 47 -11.68 8.05 13.38
CA GLY A 47 -12.18 9.33 13.90
C GLY A 47 -11.61 9.75 15.26
N SER A 48 -10.59 9.06 15.79
CA SER A 48 -9.93 9.42 17.06
C SER A 48 -9.32 10.83 17.05
N VAL A 49 -8.89 11.33 15.88
CA VAL A 49 -8.35 12.67 15.71
C VAL A 49 -9.07 13.34 14.54
N ARG A 50 -9.68 14.51 14.80
CA ARG A 50 -10.31 15.32 13.76
C ARG A 50 -9.27 16.24 13.12
N HIS A 51 -8.86 15.90 11.90
CA HIS A 51 -7.89 16.67 11.13
C HIS A 51 -8.12 16.44 9.65
N ALA A 52 -7.78 17.43 8.80
CA ALA A 52 -7.97 17.34 7.35
C ALA A 52 -7.31 16.09 6.74
N GLU A 53 -6.06 15.82 7.12
CA GLU A 53 -5.34 14.60 6.70
C GLU A 53 -6.03 13.29 7.11
N ALA A 54 -6.67 13.24 8.29
CA ALA A 54 -7.38 12.03 8.71
C ALA A 54 -8.69 11.87 7.94
N GLU A 55 -9.44 12.95 7.72
CA GLU A 55 -10.66 12.93 6.91
C GLU A 55 -10.37 12.62 5.43
N LYS A 56 -9.22 13.04 4.88
CA LYS A 56 -8.74 12.66 3.53
C LYS A 56 -8.67 11.13 3.38
N VAL A 57 -8.03 10.46 4.33
CA VAL A 57 -7.86 8.99 4.31
C VAL A 57 -9.20 8.28 4.52
N LYS A 58 -10.04 8.80 5.41
CA LYS A 58 -11.38 8.27 5.66
C LYS A 58 -12.28 8.39 4.43
N GLU A 59 -12.21 9.52 3.73
CA GLU A 59 -12.94 9.74 2.49
C GLU A 59 -12.45 8.81 1.37
N ALA A 60 -11.13 8.67 1.21
CA ALA A 60 -10.55 7.68 0.30
C ALA A 60 -11.05 6.26 0.61
N THR A 61 -11.08 5.89 1.90
CA THR A 61 -11.59 4.58 2.35
C THR A 61 -13.06 4.39 1.95
N ARG A 62 -13.90 5.42 2.13
CA ARG A 62 -15.30 5.41 1.72
C ARG A 62 -15.44 5.19 0.21
N LEU A 63 -14.68 5.93 -0.59
CA LEU A 63 -14.69 5.83 -2.05
C LEU A 63 -14.33 4.42 -2.53
N VAL A 64 -13.29 3.80 -1.96
CA VAL A 64 -12.92 2.43 -2.33
C VAL A 64 -14.02 1.44 -1.97
N LYS A 65 -14.61 1.54 -0.77
CA LYS A 65 -15.72 0.64 -0.36
C LYS A 65 -16.94 0.75 -1.28
N GLU A 66 -17.19 1.92 -1.85
CA GLU A 66 -18.27 2.13 -2.83
C GLU A 66 -17.95 1.55 -4.20
N LEU A 67 -16.71 1.68 -4.66
CA LEU A 67 -16.27 1.25 -5.99
C LEU A 67 -15.92 -0.25 -6.05
N ARG A 68 -15.40 -0.80 -4.93
CA ARG A 68 -14.91 -2.17 -4.77
C ARG A 68 -15.45 -2.78 -3.46
N PRO A 69 -16.75 -3.04 -3.36
CA PRO A 69 -17.36 -3.62 -2.16
C PRO A 69 -16.89 -5.05 -1.87
N ASP A 70 -16.24 -5.71 -2.84
CA ASP A 70 -15.58 -7.01 -2.72
C ASP A 70 -14.25 -6.97 -1.95
N LEU A 71 -13.59 -5.81 -1.90
CA LEU A 71 -12.24 -5.67 -1.36
C LEU A 71 -12.27 -5.64 0.18
N GLN A 72 -11.41 -6.44 0.82
CA GLN A 72 -11.17 -6.33 2.26
C GLN A 72 -10.34 -5.08 2.56
N ILE A 73 -11.02 -3.96 2.83
CA ILE A 73 -10.40 -2.66 3.09
C ILE A 73 -11.02 -1.94 4.28
N ASP A 74 -10.18 -1.27 5.06
CA ASP A 74 -10.66 -0.40 6.12
C ASP A 74 -9.69 0.73 6.49
N GLY A 75 -10.19 1.69 7.26
CA GLY A 75 -9.46 2.85 7.77
C GLY A 75 -10.37 4.07 7.99
N GLU A 76 -9.82 5.22 8.37
CA GLU A 76 -8.40 5.48 8.57
C GLU A 76 -7.85 4.84 9.86
N MET A 77 -6.60 4.34 9.85
CA MET A 77 -6.01 3.67 11.02
C MET A 77 -4.51 3.88 11.17
N GLN A 78 -4.00 3.76 12.38
CA GLN A 78 -2.58 3.76 12.69
C GLN A 78 -1.90 2.47 12.25
N ALA A 79 -0.60 2.56 11.97
CA ALA A 79 0.18 1.46 11.41
C ALA A 79 0.28 0.26 12.37
N ASP A 80 0.37 0.49 13.69
CA ASP A 80 0.38 -0.57 14.71
C ASP A 80 -0.95 -1.33 14.73
N VAL A 81 -2.08 -0.63 14.64
CA VAL A 81 -3.41 -1.25 14.53
C VAL A 81 -3.52 -2.09 13.25
N ALA A 82 -2.98 -1.61 12.13
CA ALA A 82 -3.03 -2.33 10.85
C ALA A 82 -2.22 -3.65 10.86
N VAL A 83 -1.05 -3.68 11.51
CA VAL A 83 -0.10 -4.81 11.43
C VAL A 83 -0.10 -5.73 12.65
N VAL A 84 -0.79 -5.36 13.73
CA VAL A 84 -0.93 -6.20 14.94
C VAL A 84 -2.39 -6.66 15.07
N PRO A 85 -2.71 -7.89 14.61
CA PRO A 85 -4.09 -8.39 14.57
C PRO A 85 -4.81 -8.35 15.92
N GLU A 86 -4.07 -8.52 17.01
CA GLU A 86 -4.62 -8.48 18.37
C GLU A 86 -5.13 -7.08 18.74
N LEU A 87 -4.45 -6.01 18.30
CA LEU A 87 -4.90 -4.63 18.53
C LEU A 87 -6.18 -4.36 17.75
N MET A 88 -6.20 -4.75 16.48
CA MET A 88 -7.38 -4.63 15.62
C MET A 88 -8.59 -5.37 16.20
N GLN A 89 -8.43 -6.64 16.56
CA GLN A 89 -9.54 -7.45 17.10
C GLN A 89 -10.04 -6.93 18.45
N ARG A 90 -9.14 -6.44 19.30
CA ARG A 90 -9.50 -5.97 20.65
C ARG A 90 -10.23 -4.63 20.63
N HIS A 91 -9.78 -3.70 19.78
CA HIS A 91 -10.27 -2.31 19.81
C HIS A 91 -11.25 -2.00 18.67
N TYR A 92 -11.16 -2.73 17.56
CA TYR A 92 -11.87 -2.45 16.31
C TYR A 92 -12.44 -3.73 15.70
N ALA A 93 -13.12 -4.55 16.52
CA ALA A 93 -13.71 -5.83 16.10
C ALA A 93 -14.74 -5.72 14.95
N PHE A 94 -15.24 -4.51 14.67
CA PHE A 94 -16.10 -4.23 13.53
C PHE A 94 -15.34 -4.17 12.19
N SER A 95 -14.01 -4.02 12.22
CA SER A 95 -13.20 -3.88 11.02
C SER A 95 -13.19 -5.17 10.21
N GLN A 96 -13.23 -5.02 8.88
CA GLN A 96 -13.10 -6.14 7.96
C GLN A 96 -11.65 -6.59 7.77
N VAL A 97 -10.69 -5.73 8.12
CA VAL A 97 -9.25 -6.02 8.01
C VAL A 97 -8.76 -6.51 9.36
N LYS A 98 -8.12 -7.69 9.41
CA LYS A 98 -7.58 -8.26 10.67
C LYS A 98 -6.06 -8.38 10.67
N ASP A 99 -5.46 -8.58 9.50
CA ASP A 99 -4.03 -8.81 9.32
C ASP A 99 -3.60 -8.20 7.98
N ALA A 100 -3.56 -6.87 7.94
CA ALA A 100 -3.30 -6.13 6.71
C ALA A 100 -2.00 -6.58 6.05
N ASN A 101 -2.00 -6.70 4.72
CA ASN A 101 -0.80 -6.99 3.93
C ASN A 101 -0.56 -5.92 2.85
N VAL A 102 -1.54 -5.05 2.58
CA VAL A 102 -1.40 -3.87 1.74
C VAL A 102 -1.56 -2.63 2.63
N LEU A 103 -0.53 -1.79 2.64
CA LEU A 103 -0.43 -0.60 3.49
C LEU A 103 -0.45 0.65 2.61
N VAL A 104 -1.56 1.38 2.66
CA VAL A 104 -1.78 2.59 1.88
C VAL A 104 -1.48 3.81 2.76
N PHE A 105 -0.34 4.45 2.51
CA PHE A 105 0.14 5.60 3.25
C PHE A 105 -0.53 6.89 2.76
N PRO A 106 -0.75 7.87 3.66
CA PRO A 106 -1.49 9.09 3.32
C PRO A 106 -0.72 10.06 2.42
N GLN A 107 0.60 9.89 2.32
CA GLN A 107 1.53 10.73 1.55
C GLN A 107 2.88 10.05 1.36
N LEU A 108 3.64 10.51 0.36
CA LEU A 108 4.95 9.95 -0.01
C LEU A 108 5.96 9.99 1.13
N ALA A 109 6.00 11.09 1.89
CA ALA A 109 6.95 11.22 3.00
C ALA A 109 6.76 10.13 4.06
N ALA A 110 5.52 9.74 4.34
CA ALA A 110 5.20 8.69 5.30
C ALA A 110 5.63 7.31 4.77
N ALA A 111 5.27 6.99 3.52
CA ALA A 111 5.67 5.74 2.88
C ALA A 111 7.19 5.61 2.76
N ASN A 112 7.84 6.63 2.19
CA ASN A 112 9.28 6.63 1.92
C ASN A 112 10.10 6.45 3.20
N THR A 113 9.73 7.19 4.25
CA THR A 113 10.38 7.08 5.56
C THR A 113 10.16 5.70 6.16
N ALA A 114 8.92 5.19 6.15
CA ALA A 114 8.60 3.91 6.77
C ALA A 114 9.34 2.73 6.14
N TYR A 115 9.32 2.58 4.81
CA TYR A 115 9.96 1.43 4.17
C TYR A 115 11.49 1.49 4.28
N LYS A 116 12.11 2.68 4.19
CA LYS A 116 13.57 2.83 4.36
C LYS A 116 14.00 2.52 5.80
N LEU A 117 13.24 2.96 6.80
CA LEU A 117 13.51 2.60 8.20
C LEU A 117 13.32 1.10 8.43
N MET A 118 12.27 0.49 7.87
CA MET A 118 12.03 -0.95 8.01
C MET A 118 13.14 -1.78 7.34
N ALA A 119 13.67 -1.34 6.21
CA ALA A 119 14.80 -1.99 5.56
C ALA A 119 16.12 -1.84 6.34
N ARG A 120 16.39 -0.65 6.89
CA ARG A 120 17.66 -0.35 7.57
C ARG A 120 17.71 -0.80 9.02
N LEU A 121 16.61 -0.67 9.75
CA LEU A 121 16.52 -0.97 11.19
C LEU A 121 15.72 -2.24 11.48
N GLY A 122 14.68 -2.50 10.68
CA GLY A 122 13.80 -3.66 10.86
C GLY A 122 14.33 -4.96 10.24
N GLY A 123 15.42 -4.90 9.48
CA GLY A 123 15.99 -6.06 8.78
C GLY A 123 15.11 -6.61 7.67
N ALA A 124 14.10 -5.87 7.23
CA ALA A 124 13.26 -6.26 6.12
C ALA A 124 14.03 -6.14 4.79
N GLU A 125 13.76 -7.04 3.86
CA GLU A 125 14.20 -6.89 2.48
C GLU A 125 13.15 -6.07 1.72
N ALA A 126 13.57 -4.95 1.14
CA ALA A 126 12.70 -4.11 0.33
C ALA A 126 12.92 -4.43 -1.16
N ILE A 127 11.82 -4.59 -1.90
CA ILE A 127 11.83 -4.82 -3.35
C ILE A 127 11.05 -3.67 -4.00
N GLY A 128 11.67 -2.95 -4.93
CA GLY A 128 11.02 -1.86 -5.65
C GLY A 128 11.99 -0.78 -6.16
N PRO A 129 11.45 0.34 -6.67
CA PRO A 129 10.03 0.64 -6.76
C PRO A 129 9.34 -0.15 -7.88
N ILE A 130 8.06 -0.44 -7.68
CA ILE A 130 7.20 -1.13 -8.65
C ILE A 130 6.16 -0.13 -9.12
N LEU A 131 6.15 0.20 -10.41
CA LEU A 131 5.11 1.07 -10.95
C LEU A 131 3.94 0.20 -11.42
N VAL A 132 2.75 0.50 -10.89
CA VAL A 132 1.49 -0.18 -11.19
C VAL A 132 0.53 0.79 -11.88
N GLY A 133 -0.42 0.27 -12.68
CA GLY A 133 -1.41 1.10 -13.39
C GLY A 133 -0.96 1.70 -14.73
N MET A 134 0.19 1.25 -15.26
CA MET A 134 0.68 1.64 -16.59
C MET A 134 0.21 0.64 -17.67
N ASN A 135 -0.09 1.13 -18.88
CA ASN A 135 -0.45 0.26 -20.03
C ASN A 135 0.69 -0.70 -20.47
N LYS A 136 1.92 -0.51 -19.97
CA LYS A 136 3.08 -1.37 -20.19
C LYS A 136 3.95 -1.40 -18.92
N PRO A 137 4.63 -2.50 -18.59
CA PRO A 137 5.52 -2.57 -17.44
C PRO A 137 6.70 -1.62 -17.62
N VAL A 138 6.82 -0.64 -16.72
CA VAL A 138 7.92 0.31 -16.64
C VAL A 138 8.40 0.27 -15.20
N HIS A 139 9.67 -0.06 -14.96
CA HIS A 139 10.25 0.03 -13.62
C HIS A 139 11.37 1.06 -13.63
N VAL A 140 11.38 1.93 -12.62
CA VAL A 140 12.39 2.98 -12.46
C VAL A 140 13.30 2.57 -11.31
N LEU A 141 14.61 2.64 -11.49
CA LEU A 141 15.59 2.41 -10.42
C LEU A 141 16.04 3.75 -9.84
N GLU A 142 16.12 3.86 -8.51
CA GLU A 142 16.72 5.03 -7.87
C GLU A 142 18.24 5.08 -8.16
N THR A 143 18.79 6.28 -8.31
CA THR A 143 20.25 6.48 -8.44
C THR A 143 20.93 6.08 -7.13
N GLY A 144 21.79 5.05 -7.19
CA GLY A 144 22.46 4.47 -6.01
C GLY A 144 21.85 3.15 -5.51
N ALA A 145 20.93 2.55 -6.26
CA ALA A 145 20.38 1.21 -6.01
C ALA A 145 21.50 0.15 -5.88
N ASP A 146 21.33 -0.77 -4.92
CA ASP A 146 22.25 -1.89 -4.74
C ASP A 146 22.08 -2.90 -5.88
N VAL A 147 23.09 -3.74 -6.13
CA VAL A 147 23.06 -4.76 -7.19
C VAL A 147 21.84 -5.68 -7.02
N ARG A 148 21.43 -5.94 -5.78
CA ARG A 148 20.23 -6.73 -5.47
C ARG A 148 18.93 -6.06 -5.90
N ASP A 149 18.84 -4.74 -5.73
CA ASP A 149 17.65 -3.97 -6.14
C ASP A 149 17.48 -4.03 -7.66
N ILE A 150 18.60 -3.96 -8.40
CA ILE A 150 18.61 -4.10 -9.86
C ILE A 150 18.12 -5.50 -10.28
N VAL A 151 18.57 -6.56 -9.62
CA VAL A 151 18.14 -7.93 -9.91
C VAL A 151 16.65 -8.13 -9.60
N ASN A 152 16.18 -7.65 -8.45
CA ASN A 152 14.78 -7.81 -8.05
C ASN A 152 13.82 -7.04 -8.98
N VAL A 153 14.19 -5.83 -9.41
CA VAL A 153 13.44 -5.07 -10.40
C VAL A 153 13.44 -5.76 -11.77
N ALA A 154 14.56 -6.34 -12.20
CA ALA A 154 14.63 -7.09 -13.44
C ALA A 154 13.74 -8.35 -13.41
N ILE A 155 13.69 -9.06 -12.28
CA ILE A 155 12.82 -10.22 -12.10
C ILE A 155 11.35 -9.81 -12.23
N MET A 156 10.93 -8.73 -11.57
CA MET A 156 9.54 -8.27 -11.67
C MET A 156 9.19 -7.77 -13.07
N ALA A 157 10.11 -7.09 -13.77
CA ALA A 157 9.91 -6.70 -15.15
C ALA A 157 9.63 -7.91 -16.07
N VAL A 158 10.29 -9.04 -15.82
CA VAL A 158 10.06 -10.28 -16.56
C VAL A 158 8.71 -10.90 -16.20
N VAL A 159 8.34 -10.93 -14.92
CA VAL A 159 7.03 -11.43 -14.45
C VAL A 159 5.89 -10.61 -15.08
N ASP A 160 5.98 -9.28 -15.02
CA ASP A 160 4.97 -8.39 -15.58
C ASP A 160 4.87 -8.53 -17.12
N ALA A 161 6.01 -8.66 -17.82
CA ALA A 161 6.02 -8.87 -19.27
C ALA A 161 5.40 -10.22 -19.68
N GLN A 162 5.57 -11.27 -18.88
CA GLN A 162 4.96 -12.57 -19.14
C GLN A 162 3.45 -12.55 -18.92
N ASN A 163 2.96 -11.80 -17.93
CA ASN A 163 1.53 -11.63 -17.68
C ASN A 163 0.84 -10.81 -18.79
N VAL A 164 1.51 -9.81 -19.36
CA VAL A 164 1.01 -9.04 -20.54
C VAL A 164 0.99 -9.88 -21.82
N ALA A 165 1.89 -10.86 -21.97
CA ALA A 165 1.94 -11.74 -23.14
C ALA A 165 0.96 -12.92 -23.07
N ALA A 166 0.37 -13.19 -21.90
CA ALA A 166 -0.55 -14.30 -21.66
C ALA A 166 -2.04 -13.91 -21.70
N GLY A 167 -2.35 -12.62 -21.87
CA GLY A 167 -3.71 -12.08 -22.10
C GLY A 167 -3.91 -11.63 -23.55
#